data_AF-A0A502W6L2-F1
#
_entry.id   AF-A0A502W6L2-F1
#
_cell.length_a   1.000
_cell.length_b   1.000
_cell.length_c   1.000
_cell.angle_alpha   90.00
_cell.angle_beta   90.00
_cell.angle_gamma   90.00
#
_symmetry.space_group_name_H-M   'P 1'
#
loop_
_entity.id
_entity.type
_entity.pdbx_description
1 polymer ?
#
loop_
_entity_poly.entity_id
_entity_poly.type
_entity_poly.pdbx_seq_one_letter_code
_entity_poly.pdbx_strand_id
1 'polypeptide(L)'
;MIPALFLHIQKTAGTSILAKASELYGRENCCMHGDYLSRTPEQLEPLMMVSGHFGFDYAERFMTGRYSFTFLRDPVERLLSYYSYCRGATRDEYEINTLAHDNDAEMFFRAGETADSKFASHMWNHQACQLASGWGASLVGKSDIEPGGLPPDELLDRAKANLARFDYVGLVENFEADNAAIFAALGDTSSNVFRINAAPVRTMREELPSSTLDLLATLTEIDQQLYGWAVRWRASAYQTHRDGTAAVAEYGARRASRRG
;
A
#
# COMPACT_ATOMS: atom_id res chain seq x y z
N MET A 1 4.68 6.61 23.02
CA MET A 1 4.05 6.36 21.71
C MET A 1 4.97 5.48 20.88
N ILE A 2 4.40 4.58 20.08
CA ILE A 2 5.17 3.62 19.26
C ILE A 2 5.40 4.26 17.88
N PRO A 3 6.64 4.38 17.37
CA PRO A 3 6.88 4.83 16.01
C PRO A 3 6.30 3.85 14.98
N ALA A 4 5.82 4.38 13.86
CA ALA A 4 5.14 3.63 12.81
C ALA A 4 5.81 3.81 11.45
N LEU A 5 5.69 2.77 10.63
CA LEU A 5 6.03 2.78 9.21
C LEU A 5 4.81 2.28 8.43
N PHE A 6 4.32 3.09 7.51
CA PHE A 6 3.25 2.70 6.60
C PHE A 6 3.75 2.73 5.16
N LEU A 7 4.02 1.54 4.60
CA LEU A 7 4.25 1.42 3.16
C LEU A 7 2.89 1.65 2.47
N HIS A 8 2.73 2.85 1.92
CA HIS A 8 1.45 3.30 1.36
C HIS A 8 1.39 2.91 -0.12
N ILE A 9 0.62 1.86 -0.40
CA ILE A 9 0.28 1.46 -1.76
C ILE A 9 -0.80 2.39 -2.29
N GLN A 10 -0.65 2.86 -3.53
CA GLN A 10 -1.59 3.85 -4.04
C GLN A 10 -3.01 3.28 -4.14
N LYS A 11 -3.98 4.08 -3.67
CA LYS A 11 -5.43 3.78 -3.67
C LYS A 11 -5.86 2.66 -2.70
N THR A 12 -5.09 2.45 -1.63
CA THR A 12 -5.42 1.52 -0.54
C THR A 12 -5.82 2.24 0.77
N ALA A 13 -6.65 3.28 0.65
CA ALA A 13 -7.20 4.08 1.76
C ALA A 13 -6.17 4.87 2.62
N GLY A 14 -4.97 5.12 2.10
CA GLY A 14 -3.93 5.79 2.88
C GLY A 14 -4.23 7.23 3.30
N THR A 15 -5.08 7.99 2.59
CA THR A 15 -5.49 9.33 3.06
C THR A 15 -6.14 9.29 4.45
N SER A 16 -6.99 8.30 4.70
CA SER A 16 -7.63 8.08 6.00
C SER A 16 -6.61 7.70 7.08
N ILE A 17 -5.67 6.80 6.76
CA ILE A 17 -4.59 6.40 7.66
C ILE A 17 -3.72 7.60 8.05
N LEU A 18 -3.32 8.42 7.08
CA LEU A 18 -2.44 9.56 7.31
C LEU A 18 -3.13 10.70 8.08
N ALA A 19 -4.44 10.90 7.87
CA ALA A 19 -5.22 11.82 8.69
C ALA A 19 -5.22 11.37 10.16
N LYS A 20 -5.52 10.09 10.41
CA LYS A 20 -5.53 9.53 11.77
C LYS A 20 -4.15 9.51 12.42
N ALA A 21 -3.09 9.23 11.65
CA ALA A 21 -1.71 9.32 12.13
C ALA A 21 -1.32 10.75 12.50
N SER A 22 -1.81 11.76 11.77
CA SER A 22 -1.59 13.17 12.11
C SER A 22 -2.25 13.55 13.42
N GLU A 23 -3.46 13.04 13.68
CA GLU A 23 -4.16 13.26 14.95
C GLU A 23 -3.42 12.62 16.13
N LEU A 24 -2.89 11.41 15.94
CA LEU A 24 -2.18 10.68 16.99
C LEU A 24 -0.80 11.28 17.29
N TYR A 25 -0.01 11.58 16.27
CA TYR A 25 1.41 11.94 16.43
C TYR A 25 1.72 13.43 16.29
N GLY A 26 0.79 14.23 15.78
CA GLY A 26 1.08 15.59 15.28
C GLY A 26 1.65 15.56 13.87
N ARG A 27 1.20 16.49 13.02
CA ARG A 27 1.57 16.56 11.58
C ARG A 27 3.07 16.73 11.37
N GLU A 28 3.75 17.43 12.26
CA GLU A 28 5.20 17.69 12.24
C GLU A 28 6.04 16.42 12.48
N ASN A 29 5.47 15.42 13.16
CA ASN A 29 6.11 14.13 13.42
C ASN A 29 5.77 13.07 12.36
N CYS A 30 5.16 13.49 11.24
CA CYS A 30 4.70 12.60 10.18
C CYS A 30 5.33 12.98 8.82
N CYS A 31 5.85 11.99 8.12
CA CYS A 31 6.15 12.06 6.70
C CYS A 31 4.97 11.43 5.92
N MET A 32 4.39 12.20 5.00
CA MET A 32 3.19 11.81 4.23
C MET A 32 3.51 11.66 2.74
N HIS A 33 2.70 10.88 2.01
CA HIS A 33 2.64 10.78 0.53
C HIS A 33 4.00 10.89 -0.22
N GLY A 34 4.40 12.12 -0.58
CA GLY A 34 5.62 12.44 -1.33
C GLY A 34 6.64 13.27 -0.53
N ASP A 35 6.36 13.61 0.74
CA ASP A 35 7.28 14.36 1.61
C ASP A 35 8.67 13.69 1.64
N TYR A 36 8.70 12.35 1.56
CA TYR A 36 9.93 11.56 1.55
C TYR A 36 10.87 11.88 0.38
N LEU A 37 10.34 12.34 -0.77
CA LEU A 37 11.16 12.71 -1.93
C LEU A 37 12.00 13.97 -1.69
N SER A 38 11.62 14.78 -0.71
CA SER A 38 12.32 16.02 -0.33
C SER A 38 13.21 15.86 0.90
N ARG A 39 13.37 14.62 1.41
CA ARG A 39 14.08 14.33 2.66
C ARG A 39 15.06 13.18 2.46
N THR A 40 16.19 13.24 3.14
CA THR A 40 17.08 12.08 3.23
C THR A 40 16.50 11.04 4.20
N PRO A 41 16.87 9.76 4.09
CA PRO A 41 16.47 8.74 5.07
C PRO A 41 16.74 9.13 6.52
N GLU A 42 17.87 9.77 6.79
CA GLU A 42 18.29 10.23 8.12
C GLU A 42 17.34 11.29 8.69
N GLN A 43 16.75 12.13 7.83
CA GLN A 43 15.75 13.12 8.24
C GLN A 43 14.38 12.50 8.55
N LEU A 44 14.13 11.26 8.13
CA LEU A 44 12.89 10.52 8.40
C LEU A 44 12.98 9.66 9.67
N GLU A 45 14.18 9.19 10.01
CA GLU A 45 14.45 8.37 11.20
C GLU A 45 13.87 8.92 12.52
N PRO A 46 13.92 10.24 12.83
CA PRO A 46 13.36 10.75 14.09
C PRO A 46 11.82 10.90 14.08
N LEU A 47 11.16 10.81 12.92
CA LEU A 47 9.71 11.02 12.82
C LEU A 47 8.93 9.87 13.47
N MET A 48 7.76 10.15 14.04
CA MET A 48 6.91 9.10 14.63
C MET A 48 6.16 8.30 13.56
N MET A 49 5.84 8.89 12.42
CA MET A 49 5.21 8.20 11.29
C MET A 49 6.03 8.43 10.03
N VAL A 50 6.47 7.35 9.40
CA VAL A 50 7.07 7.38 8.06
C VAL A 50 6.11 6.71 7.10
N SER A 51 5.69 7.44 6.06
CA SER A 51 4.85 6.89 5.02
C SER A 51 5.11 7.53 3.66
N GLY A 52 4.98 6.72 2.61
CA GLY A 52 5.10 7.18 1.24
C GLY A 52 4.83 6.08 0.24
N HIS A 53 4.75 6.48 -1.03
CA HIS A 53 4.61 5.58 -2.18
C HIS A 53 5.96 4.96 -2.61
N PHE A 54 6.82 4.67 -1.63
CA PHE A 54 8.07 3.96 -1.83
C PHE A 54 7.84 2.45 -1.81
N GLY A 55 8.81 1.73 -2.35
CA GLY A 55 8.83 0.29 -2.35
C GLY A 55 9.40 -0.34 -1.07
N PHE A 56 9.26 -1.66 -0.96
CA PHE A 56 9.71 -2.41 0.20
C PHE A 56 11.21 -2.24 0.48
N ASP A 57 12.06 -2.16 -0.55
CA ASP A 57 13.50 -2.07 -0.35
C ASP A 57 13.93 -0.78 0.37
N TYR A 58 13.21 0.32 0.11
CA TYR A 58 13.34 1.56 0.86
C TYR A 58 12.70 1.47 2.25
N ALA A 59 11.51 0.89 2.34
CA ALA A 59 10.76 0.73 3.58
C ALA A 59 11.54 -0.09 4.63
N GLU A 60 12.24 -1.13 4.20
CA GLU A 60 12.98 -2.06 5.05
C GLU A 60 13.94 -1.35 6.02
N ARG A 61 14.59 -0.27 5.56
CA ARG A 61 15.49 0.54 6.38
C ARG A 61 14.80 1.06 7.65
N PHE A 62 13.52 1.38 7.56
CA PHE A 62 12.74 1.95 8.65
C PHE A 62 11.98 0.92 9.48
N MET A 63 11.93 -0.36 9.08
CA MET A 63 11.12 -1.36 9.79
C MET A 63 11.61 -1.61 11.21
N THR A 64 12.93 -1.62 11.43
CA THR A 64 13.48 -1.94 12.76
C THR A 64 13.10 -0.86 13.78
N GLY A 65 12.39 -1.26 14.84
CA GLY A 65 11.98 -0.36 15.92
C GLY A 65 10.68 0.41 15.65
N ARG A 66 10.02 0.16 14.52
CA ARG A 66 8.71 0.72 14.17
C ARG A 66 7.66 -0.38 14.09
N TYR A 67 6.42 -0.05 14.39
CA TYR A 67 5.28 -0.87 14.02
C TYR A 67 5.00 -0.66 12.53
N SER A 68 5.35 -1.64 11.72
CA SER A 68 5.32 -1.61 10.27
C SER A 68 4.02 -2.21 9.74
N PHE A 69 3.35 -1.51 8.84
CA PHE A 69 2.12 -2.02 8.23
C PHE A 69 1.92 -1.55 6.80
N THR A 70 1.00 -2.21 6.10
CA THR A 70 0.53 -1.81 4.78
C THR A 70 -0.95 -2.19 4.60
N PHE A 71 -1.57 -1.69 3.54
CA PHE A 71 -2.93 -2.06 3.13
C PHE A 71 -2.92 -2.55 1.69
N LEU A 72 -3.55 -3.69 1.45
CA LEU A 72 -3.92 -4.15 0.12
C LEU A 72 -5.37 -3.82 -0.19
N ARG A 73 -5.72 -3.93 -1.47
CA ARG A 73 -7.08 -3.84 -1.96
C ARG A 73 -7.29 -4.87 -3.06
N ASP A 74 -8.54 -5.27 -3.30
CA ASP A 74 -8.87 -5.99 -4.52
C ASP A 74 -8.23 -5.28 -5.73
N PRO A 75 -7.43 -5.98 -6.55
CA PRO A 75 -6.62 -5.34 -7.57
C PRO A 75 -7.43 -4.60 -8.64
N VAL A 76 -8.59 -5.14 -9.00
CA VAL A 76 -9.50 -4.52 -9.98
C VAL A 76 -10.10 -3.25 -9.36
N GLU A 77 -10.61 -3.33 -8.14
CA GLU A 77 -11.14 -2.18 -7.41
C GLU A 77 -10.09 -1.07 -7.18
N ARG A 78 -8.82 -1.45 -7.01
CA ARG A 78 -7.70 -0.50 -6.92
C ARG A 78 -7.54 0.27 -8.24
N LEU A 79 -7.55 -0.40 -9.39
CA LEU A 79 -7.45 0.23 -10.70
C LEU A 79 -8.64 1.12 -11.02
N LEU A 80 -9.86 0.69 -10.72
CA LEU A 80 -11.07 1.53 -10.87
C LEU A 80 -10.99 2.80 -10.01
N SER A 81 -10.47 2.64 -8.78
CA SER A 81 -10.23 3.77 -7.89
C SER A 81 -9.11 4.70 -8.38
N TYR A 82 -8.12 4.17 -9.09
CA TYR A 82 -7.06 4.95 -9.72
C TYR A 82 -7.59 5.74 -10.92
N TYR A 83 -8.35 5.10 -11.80
CA TYR A 83 -9.03 5.76 -12.92
C TYR A 83 -9.94 6.90 -12.45
N SER A 84 -10.79 6.63 -11.45
CA SER A 84 -11.68 7.64 -10.85
C SER A 84 -10.90 8.82 -10.25
N TYR A 85 -9.73 8.55 -9.68
CA TYR A 85 -8.84 9.59 -9.17
C TYR A 85 -8.25 10.45 -10.28
N CYS A 86 -7.72 9.86 -11.35
CA CYS A 86 -7.19 10.59 -12.50
C CYS A 86 -8.28 11.43 -13.20
N ARG A 87 -9.53 10.92 -13.28
CA ARG A 87 -10.70 11.66 -13.78
C ARG A 87 -11.10 12.83 -12.89
N GLY A 88 -10.96 12.70 -11.57
CA GLY A 88 -11.27 13.75 -10.61
C GLY A 88 -10.16 14.81 -10.46
N ALA A 89 -8.94 14.47 -10.89
CA ALA A 89 -7.80 15.37 -10.83
C ALA A 89 -7.81 16.41 -11.96
N THR A 90 -6.95 17.43 -11.83
CA THR A 90 -6.76 18.44 -12.87
C THR A 90 -6.24 17.79 -14.15
N ARG A 91 -6.95 18.01 -15.26
CA ARG A 91 -6.69 17.34 -16.55
C ARG A 91 -5.24 17.44 -17.02
N ASP A 92 -4.64 18.63 -16.93
CA ASP A 92 -3.33 18.93 -17.52
C ASP A 92 -2.18 18.88 -16.50
N GLU A 93 -2.44 18.39 -15.29
CA GLU A 93 -1.42 18.29 -14.24
C GLU A 93 -0.43 17.16 -14.53
N TYR A 94 -0.92 16.03 -15.03
CA TYR A 94 -0.12 14.87 -15.44
C TYR A 94 -0.71 14.24 -16.69
N GLU A 95 0.13 13.67 -17.55
CA GLU A 95 -0.30 13.00 -18.78
C GLU A 95 -1.31 11.88 -18.54
N ILE A 96 -1.20 11.17 -17.42
CA ILE A 96 -2.16 10.13 -17.04
C ILE A 96 -3.55 10.70 -16.73
N ASN A 97 -3.63 11.94 -16.22
CA ASN A 97 -4.90 12.63 -16.01
C ASN A 97 -5.50 13.00 -17.37
N THR A 98 -4.71 13.54 -18.29
CA THR A 98 -5.15 13.85 -19.66
C THR A 98 -5.70 12.60 -20.34
N LEU A 99 -4.98 11.47 -20.25
CA LEU A 99 -5.43 10.19 -20.78
C LEU A 99 -6.79 9.78 -20.19
N ALA A 100 -6.95 9.86 -18.86
CA ALA A 100 -8.20 9.54 -18.20
C ALA A 100 -9.35 10.46 -18.65
N HIS A 101 -9.07 11.75 -18.84
CA HIS A 101 -10.09 12.73 -19.22
C HIS A 101 -10.58 12.61 -20.65
N ASP A 102 -9.67 12.30 -21.57
CA ASP A 102 -9.93 12.33 -23.00
C ASP A 102 -10.40 10.99 -23.56
N ASN A 103 -10.30 9.92 -22.78
CA ASN A 103 -10.58 8.55 -23.24
C ASN A 103 -11.51 7.80 -22.29
N ASP A 104 -12.08 6.71 -22.80
CA ASP A 104 -12.83 5.77 -21.97
C ASP A 104 -11.91 4.93 -21.07
N ALA A 105 -12.53 4.12 -20.20
CA ALA A 105 -11.82 3.29 -19.24
C ALA A 105 -10.95 2.22 -19.93
N GLU A 106 -11.40 1.63 -21.04
CA GLU A 106 -10.63 0.59 -21.72
C GLU A 106 -9.32 1.15 -22.28
N MET A 107 -9.39 2.26 -23.02
CA MET A 107 -8.21 2.93 -23.58
C MET A 107 -7.27 3.43 -22.48
N PHE A 108 -7.81 3.91 -21.35
CA PHE A 108 -7.01 4.29 -20.19
C PHE A 108 -6.20 3.10 -19.64
N PHE A 109 -6.84 1.95 -19.42
CA PHE A 109 -6.17 0.77 -18.88
C PHE A 109 -5.19 0.14 -19.86
N ARG A 110 -5.45 0.23 -21.17
CA ARG A 110 -4.51 -0.25 -22.21
C ARG A 110 -3.15 0.45 -22.15
N ALA A 111 -3.11 1.69 -21.70
CA ALA A 111 -1.85 2.44 -21.57
C ALA A 111 -0.92 1.93 -20.44
N GLY A 112 -1.39 0.98 -19.62
CA GLY A 112 -0.62 0.28 -18.59
C GLY A 112 -0.75 -1.24 -18.66
N GLU A 113 -1.15 -1.81 -19.80
CA GLU A 113 -1.51 -3.23 -19.96
C GLU A 113 -0.33 -4.19 -19.72
N THR A 114 0.89 -3.76 -20.01
CA THR A 114 2.10 -4.59 -19.91
C THR A 114 3.17 -3.94 -19.05
N ALA A 115 4.18 -4.71 -18.64
CA ALA A 115 5.33 -4.20 -17.90
C ALA A 115 6.11 -3.09 -18.65
N ASP A 116 6.18 -3.17 -19.99
CA ASP A 116 6.87 -2.17 -20.82
C ASP A 116 6.01 -0.92 -21.10
N SER A 117 4.75 -0.92 -20.66
CA SER A 117 3.85 0.19 -20.90
C SER A 117 4.28 1.43 -20.12
N LYS A 118 4.08 2.60 -20.72
CA LYS A 118 4.48 3.89 -20.13
C LYS A 118 3.95 4.12 -18.72
N PHE A 119 2.74 3.64 -18.42
CA PHE A 119 2.11 3.78 -17.11
C PHE A 119 2.09 2.48 -16.29
N ALA A 120 2.93 1.50 -16.65
CA ALA A 120 3.03 0.21 -15.96
C ALA A 120 3.24 0.37 -14.45
N SER A 121 4.12 1.30 -14.05
CA SER A 121 4.44 1.56 -12.64
C SER A 121 3.24 1.98 -11.77
N HIS A 122 2.14 2.45 -12.39
CA HIS A 122 0.90 2.81 -11.70
C HIS A 122 -0.18 1.74 -11.77
N MET A 123 -0.08 0.81 -12.72
CA MET A 123 -1.17 -0.09 -13.09
C MET A 123 -0.77 -1.56 -13.00
N TRP A 124 0.24 -1.97 -13.78
CA TRP A 124 0.62 -3.36 -14.01
C TRP A 124 1.16 -3.99 -12.74
N ASN A 125 0.42 -4.94 -12.18
CA ASN A 125 0.76 -5.66 -10.95
C ASN A 125 1.35 -4.75 -9.84
N HIS A 126 0.77 -3.55 -9.70
CA HIS A 126 1.34 -2.45 -8.93
C HIS A 126 1.61 -2.84 -7.47
N GLN A 127 0.69 -3.59 -6.83
CA GLN A 127 0.85 -3.96 -5.42
C GLN A 127 2.04 -4.93 -5.25
N ALA A 128 2.13 -5.94 -6.11
CA ALA A 128 3.23 -6.90 -6.13
C ALA A 128 4.57 -6.24 -6.46
N CYS A 129 4.63 -5.37 -7.48
CA CYS A 129 5.83 -4.63 -7.84
C CYS A 129 6.33 -3.76 -6.67
N GLN A 130 5.44 -3.01 -6.03
CA GLN A 130 5.81 -2.15 -4.91
C GLN A 130 6.29 -2.96 -3.68
N LEU A 131 5.69 -4.12 -3.42
CA LEU A 131 6.06 -5.00 -2.31
C LEU A 131 7.30 -5.83 -2.56
N ALA A 132 7.59 -6.22 -3.81
CA ALA A 132 8.80 -6.97 -4.12
C ALA A 132 10.05 -6.11 -4.01
N SER A 133 10.00 -4.88 -4.54
CA SER A 133 11.09 -3.92 -4.40
C SER A 133 10.57 -2.49 -4.43
N GLY A 134 9.84 -2.13 -5.49
CA GLY A 134 9.21 -0.82 -5.72
C GLY A 134 10.18 0.35 -5.87
N TRP A 135 9.67 1.57 -5.73
CA TRP A 135 10.42 2.80 -5.94
C TRP A 135 11.30 3.21 -4.75
N GLY A 136 12.46 3.78 -5.05
CA GLY A 136 13.31 4.46 -4.07
C GLY A 136 14.38 3.57 -3.45
N ALA A 137 14.59 2.35 -3.96
CA ALA A 137 15.68 1.47 -3.54
C ALA A 137 17.04 2.17 -3.73
N SER A 138 17.22 2.95 -4.80
CA SER A 138 18.42 3.76 -5.05
C SER A 138 18.73 4.78 -3.96
N LEU A 139 17.70 5.33 -3.31
CA LEU A 139 17.85 6.30 -2.22
C LEU A 139 18.44 5.67 -0.94
N VAL A 140 18.50 4.34 -0.88
CA VAL A 140 19.11 3.58 0.23
C VAL A 140 20.24 2.67 -0.26
N GLY A 141 20.80 2.94 -1.44
CA GLY A 141 21.97 2.23 -1.98
C GLY A 141 21.67 0.85 -2.56
N LYS A 142 20.41 0.57 -2.91
CA LYS A 142 19.98 -0.64 -3.64
C LYS A 142 19.62 -0.28 -5.08
N SER A 143 19.47 -1.28 -5.96
CA SER A 143 18.99 -1.04 -7.33
C SER A 143 17.47 -0.95 -7.35
N ASP A 144 16.91 0.07 -8.00
CA ASP A 144 15.49 0.10 -8.33
C ASP A 144 15.17 -1.03 -9.31
N ILE A 145 13.99 -1.62 -9.15
CA ILE A 145 13.48 -2.68 -10.03
C ILE A 145 12.23 -2.14 -10.71
N GLU A 146 12.34 -1.89 -12.00
CA GLU A 146 11.23 -1.45 -12.84
C GLU A 146 10.19 -2.57 -13.03
N PRO A 147 8.94 -2.24 -13.40
CA PRO A 147 7.97 -3.22 -13.87
C PRO A 147 8.58 -4.16 -14.93
N GLY A 148 8.37 -5.47 -14.78
CA GLY A 148 8.96 -6.49 -15.67
C GLY A 148 10.44 -6.80 -15.40
N GLY A 149 11.09 -6.10 -14.46
CA GLY A 149 12.48 -6.38 -14.06
C GLY A 149 12.68 -7.70 -13.31
N LEU A 150 11.59 -8.37 -12.91
CA LEU A 150 11.59 -9.70 -12.32
C LEU A 150 10.64 -10.64 -13.10
N PRO A 151 11.00 -11.93 -13.23
CA PRO A 151 10.06 -12.95 -13.68
C PRO A 151 8.79 -12.97 -12.81
N PRO A 152 7.60 -13.28 -13.38
CA PRO A 152 6.33 -13.23 -12.64
C PRO A 152 6.30 -14.06 -11.34
N ASP A 153 6.88 -15.27 -11.37
CA ASP A 153 6.94 -16.14 -10.18
C ASP A 153 7.86 -15.54 -9.09
N GLU A 154 9.01 -15.00 -9.49
CA GLU A 154 9.95 -14.34 -8.57
C GLU A 154 9.34 -13.06 -7.97
N LEU A 155 8.65 -12.27 -8.80
CA LEU A 155 7.90 -11.10 -8.36
C LEU A 155 6.89 -11.47 -7.28
N LEU A 156 6.08 -12.50 -7.53
CA LEU A 156 5.05 -12.95 -6.61
C LEU A 156 5.65 -13.48 -5.30
N ASP A 157 6.67 -14.34 -5.38
CA ASP A 157 7.28 -14.95 -4.20
C ASP A 157 8.01 -13.92 -3.34
N ARG A 158 8.72 -12.98 -3.97
CA ARG A 158 9.37 -11.87 -3.26
C ARG A 158 8.33 -10.95 -2.60
N ALA A 159 7.23 -10.62 -3.29
CA ALA A 159 6.15 -9.83 -2.72
C ALA A 159 5.50 -10.51 -1.50
N LYS A 160 5.22 -11.83 -1.56
CA LYS A 160 4.69 -12.60 -0.43
C LYS A 160 5.67 -12.63 0.75
N ALA A 161 6.94 -12.91 0.48
CA ALA A 161 7.99 -12.97 1.51
C ALA A 161 8.14 -11.63 2.23
N ASN A 162 8.12 -10.53 1.49
CA ASN A 162 8.18 -9.18 2.03
C ASN A 162 6.89 -8.81 2.79
N LEU A 163 5.73 -9.18 2.26
CA LEU A 163 4.44 -8.91 2.92
C LEU A 163 4.35 -9.58 4.30
N ALA A 164 4.92 -10.79 4.44
CA ALA A 164 4.98 -11.52 5.70
C ALA A 164 5.88 -10.88 6.77
N ARG A 165 6.66 -9.85 6.43
CA ARG A 165 7.57 -9.15 7.35
C ARG A 165 6.94 -7.95 8.05
N PHE A 166 5.79 -7.48 7.58
CA PHE A 166 5.05 -6.42 8.26
C PHE A 166 4.43 -6.91 9.57
N ASP A 167 4.35 -6.04 10.57
CA ASP A 167 3.63 -6.33 11.82
C ASP A 167 2.12 -6.43 11.59
N TYR A 168 1.60 -5.74 10.57
CA TYR A 168 0.20 -5.83 10.17
C TYR A 168 -0.03 -5.61 8.67
N VAL A 169 -0.95 -6.37 8.10
CA VAL A 169 -1.41 -6.18 6.72
C VAL A 169 -2.93 -6.02 6.75
N GLY A 170 -3.40 -4.83 6.38
CA GLY A 170 -4.82 -4.52 6.27
C GLY A 170 -5.37 -4.81 4.86
N LEU A 171 -6.69 -4.93 4.77
CA LEU A 171 -7.43 -4.96 3.52
C LEU A 171 -8.42 -3.80 3.51
N VAL A 172 -8.53 -3.07 2.40
CA VAL A 172 -9.49 -1.96 2.27
C VAL A 172 -10.94 -2.44 2.45
N GLU A 173 -11.20 -3.68 2.10
CA GLU A 173 -12.48 -4.38 2.25
C GLU A 173 -12.86 -4.57 3.72
N ASN A 174 -11.86 -4.58 4.61
CA ASN A 174 -12.01 -4.68 6.08
C ASN A 174 -11.49 -3.41 6.78
N PHE A 175 -11.48 -2.27 6.08
CA PHE A 175 -10.74 -1.08 6.49
C PHE A 175 -11.02 -0.64 7.92
N GLU A 176 -12.28 -0.59 8.34
CA GLU A 176 -12.68 -0.08 9.64
C GLU A 176 -12.10 -0.91 10.79
N ALA A 177 -12.19 -2.24 10.68
CA ALA A 177 -11.64 -3.17 11.67
C ALA A 177 -10.11 -3.15 11.66
N ASP A 178 -9.51 -3.13 10.47
CA ASP A 178 -8.05 -3.14 10.31
C ASP A 178 -7.41 -1.84 10.80
N ASN A 179 -8.02 -0.70 10.49
CA ASN A 179 -7.62 0.59 11.00
C ASN A 179 -7.73 0.66 12.53
N ALA A 180 -8.82 0.15 13.12
CA ALA A 180 -8.96 0.11 14.57
C ALA A 180 -7.86 -0.73 15.24
N ALA A 181 -7.56 -1.92 14.70
CA ALA A 181 -6.52 -2.80 15.23
C ALA A 181 -5.12 -2.16 15.16
N ILE A 182 -4.76 -1.57 14.01
CA ILE A 182 -3.48 -0.88 13.82
C ILE A 182 -3.32 0.26 14.81
N PHE A 183 -4.31 1.16 14.90
CA PHE A 183 -4.19 2.34 15.75
C PHE A 183 -4.24 2.01 17.24
N ALA A 184 -5.00 0.98 17.64
CA ALA A 184 -4.93 0.44 18.99
C ALA A 184 -3.52 -0.06 19.33
N ALA A 185 -2.84 -0.76 18.40
CA ALA A 185 -1.46 -1.21 18.57
C ALA A 185 -0.47 -0.03 18.67
N LEU A 186 -0.77 1.10 18.04
CA LEU A 186 0.02 2.34 18.13
C LEU A 186 -0.25 3.15 19.41
N GLY A 187 -1.25 2.75 20.21
CA GLY A 187 -1.61 3.39 21.47
C GLY A 187 -2.72 4.43 21.35
N ASP A 188 -3.44 4.49 20.23
CA ASP A 188 -4.65 5.29 20.12
C ASP A 188 -5.76 4.69 20.99
N THR A 189 -6.36 5.54 21.81
CA THR A 189 -7.48 5.18 22.71
C THR A 189 -8.81 5.77 22.23
N SER A 190 -8.79 6.48 21.10
CA SER A 190 -10.00 7.05 20.51
C SER A 190 -10.87 5.98 19.85
N SER A 191 -12.19 6.16 19.94
CA SER A 191 -13.17 5.30 19.27
C SER A 191 -13.46 5.72 17.82
N ASN A 192 -12.76 6.73 17.31
CA ASN A 192 -13.07 7.32 16.01
C ASN A 192 -12.41 6.49 14.89
N VAL A 193 -13.25 5.87 14.07
CA VAL A 193 -12.83 5.31 12.79
C VAL A 193 -13.16 6.34 11.71
N PHE A 194 -12.12 6.92 11.13
CA PHE A 194 -12.25 7.95 10.10
C PHE A 194 -11.97 7.32 8.74
N ARG A 195 -12.97 7.33 7.86
CA ARG A 195 -12.81 6.93 6.45
C ARG A 195 -13.12 8.12 5.55
N ILE A 196 -12.09 8.64 4.90
CA ILE A 196 -12.23 9.67 3.89
C ILE A 196 -12.42 9.00 2.54
N ASN A 197 -13.61 9.17 1.96
CA ASN A 197 -13.85 8.78 0.57
C ASN A 197 -13.35 9.90 -0.35
N ALA A 198 -12.24 9.65 -1.04
CA ALA A 198 -11.57 10.67 -1.85
C ALA A 198 -12.13 10.85 -3.27
N ALA A 199 -13.00 9.95 -3.76
CA ALA A 199 -13.53 10.00 -5.12
C ALA A 199 -15.02 10.37 -5.12
N PRO A 200 -15.43 11.51 -5.73
CA PRO A 200 -16.83 11.94 -5.78
C PRO A 200 -17.68 11.13 -6.77
N VAL A 201 -17.04 10.49 -7.76
CA VAL A 201 -17.69 9.59 -8.74
C VAL A 201 -16.88 8.32 -8.82
N ARG A 202 -17.52 7.16 -8.71
CA ARG A 202 -16.89 5.84 -8.74
C ARG A 202 -17.35 5.10 -9.99
N THR A 203 -16.42 4.68 -10.83
CA THR A 203 -16.70 3.70 -11.89
C THR A 203 -17.00 2.36 -11.23
N MET A 204 -18.17 1.79 -11.50
CA MET A 204 -18.57 0.50 -10.97
C MET A 204 -18.11 -0.62 -11.89
N ARG A 205 -17.63 -1.72 -11.30
CA ARG A 205 -17.12 -2.88 -12.04
C ARG A 205 -18.21 -3.49 -12.93
N GLU A 206 -19.45 -3.48 -12.46
CA GLU A 206 -20.61 -4.06 -13.12
C GLU A 206 -21.05 -3.30 -14.38
N GLU A 207 -20.60 -2.04 -14.51
CA GLU A 207 -20.93 -1.17 -15.64
C GLU A 207 -19.93 -1.32 -16.81
N LEU A 208 -18.85 -2.07 -16.60
CA LEU A 208 -17.79 -2.22 -17.59
C LEU A 208 -18.06 -3.36 -18.58
N PRO A 209 -17.69 -3.18 -19.86
CA PRO A 209 -17.69 -4.27 -20.84
C PRO A 209 -16.80 -5.44 -20.41
N SER A 210 -17.14 -6.65 -20.86
CA SER A 210 -16.33 -7.85 -20.59
C SER A 210 -14.89 -7.72 -21.08
N SER A 211 -14.66 -7.08 -22.24
CA SER A 211 -13.32 -6.80 -22.77
C SER A 211 -12.47 -5.98 -21.79
N THR A 212 -13.07 -4.99 -21.14
CA THR A 212 -12.38 -4.17 -20.14
C THR A 212 -12.11 -4.95 -18.86
N LEU A 213 -13.02 -5.84 -18.45
CA LEU A 213 -12.82 -6.71 -17.29
C LEU A 213 -11.69 -7.74 -17.53
N ASP A 214 -11.60 -8.31 -18.73
CA ASP A 214 -10.53 -9.24 -19.13
C ASP A 214 -9.17 -8.54 -19.17
N LEU A 215 -9.15 -7.30 -19.68
CA LEU A 215 -7.97 -6.43 -19.64
C LEU A 215 -7.53 -6.18 -18.19
N LEU A 216 -8.45 -5.76 -17.31
CA LEU A 216 -8.15 -5.52 -15.89
C LEU A 216 -7.64 -6.79 -15.19
N ALA A 217 -8.19 -7.96 -15.52
CA ALA A 217 -7.74 -9.23 -14.98
C ALA A 217 -6.29 -9.54 -15.40
N THR A 218 -5.95 -9.33 -16.67
CA THR A 218 -4.59 -9.51 -17.21
C THR A 218 -3.61 -8.55 -16.54
N LEU A 219 -4.00 -7.28 -16.44
CA LEU A 219 -3.19 -6.19 -15.87
C LEU A 219 -2.83 -6.45 -14.40
N THR A 220 -3.65 -7.23 -13.70
CA THR A 220 -3.56 -7.49 -12.26
C THR A 220 -3.34 -8.95 -11.92
N GLU A 221 -2.93 -9.80 -12.86
CA GLU A 221 -2.84 -11.25 -12.66
C GLU A 221 -2.05 -11.63 -11.39
N ILE A 222 -0.87 -11.04 -11.22
CA ILE A 222 0.00 -11.32 -10.07
C ILE A 222 -0.54 -10.67 -8.79
N ASP A 223 -1.09 -9.45 -8.91
CA ASP A 223 -1.77 -8.79 -7.79
C ASP A 223 -2.96 -9.63 -7.28
N GLN A 224 -3.72 -10.29 -8.16
CA GLN A 224 -4.84 -11.15 -7.77
C GLN A 224 -4.35 -12.39 -7.02
N GLN A 225 -3.27 -13.01 -7.49
CA GLN A 225 -2.65 -14.14 -6.80
C GLN A 225 -2.11 -13.73 -5.42
N LEU A 226 -1.44 -12.59 -5.33
CA LEU A 226 -0.92 -12.02 -4.09
C LEU A 226 -2.06 -11.69 -3.11
N TYR A 227 -3.10 -11.00 -3.59
CA TYR A 227 -4.26 -10.62 -2.78
C TYR A 227 -5.00 -11.85 -2.24
N GLY A 228 -5.29 -12.83 -3.11
CA GLY A 228 -5.93 -14.08 -2.71
C GLY A 228 -5.10 -14.87 -1.70
N TRP A 229 -3.77 -14.88 -1.86
CA TRP A 229 -2.86 -15.44 -0.87
C TRP A 229 -2.93 -14.69 0.46
N ALA A 230 -2.86 -13.35 0.44
CA ALA A 230 -2.88 -12.52 1.63
C ALA A 230 -4.18 -12.70 2.43
N VAL A 231 -5.34 -12.77 1.77
CA VAL A 231 -6.64 -13.04 2.41
C VAL A 231 -6.60 -14.37 3.18
N ARG A 232 -6.10 -15.45 2.57
CA ARG A 232 -6.00 -16.76 3.21
C ARG A 232 -4.97 -16.77 4.34
N TRP A 233 -3.80 -16.18 4.10
CA TRP A 233 -2.72 -16.06 5.07
C TRP A 233 -3.19 -15.33 6.33
N ARG A 234 -3.86 -14.19 6.18
CA ARG A 234 -4.46 -13.45 7.30
C ARG A 234 -5.46 -14.29 8.08
N ALA A 235 -6.38 -14.97 7.40
CA ALA A 235 -7.37 -15.82 8.06
C ALA A 235 -6.72 -16.92 8.91
N SER A 236 -5.65 -17.55 8.41
CA SER A 236 -4.89 -18.55 9.18
C SER A 236 -4.11 -17.95 10.35
N ALA A 237 -3.45 -16.80 10.17
CA ALA A 237 -2.72 -16.13 11.24
C ALA A 237 -3.64 -15.67 12.38
N TYR A 238 -4.83 -15.15 12.04
CA TYR A 238 -5.85 -14.79 13.03
C TYR A 238 -6.43 -15.98 13.80
N GLN A 239 -6.54 -17.14 13.17
CA GLN A 239 -6.96 -18.36 13.86
C GLN A 239 -5.91 -18.79 14.90
N THR A 240 -4.61 -18.72 14.56
CA THR A 240 -3.52 -19.01 15.50
C THR A 240 -3.48 -18.05 16.71
N HIS A 241 -3.90 -16.78 16.52
CA HIS A 241 -3.96 -15.78 17.60
C HIS A 241 -5.30 -15.76 18.38
N ARG A 242 -6.36 -16.40 17.88
CA ARG A 242 -7.62 -16.58 18.66
C ARG A 242 -7.50 -17.65 19.74
N ASP A 243 -6.57 -18.59 19.58
CA ASP A 243 -6.18 -19.55 20.62
C ASP A 243 -5.06 -19.03 21.55
N GLY A 244 -4.65 -17.76 21.40
CA GLY A 244 -3.62 -17.14 22.24
C GLY A 244 -3.62 -15.63 22.12
N THR A 245 -4.26 -14.95 23.08
CA THR A 245 -4.25 -13.50 23.30
C THR A 245 -2.82 -12.95 23.51
N ALA A 246 -2.04 -12.72 22.44
CA ALA A 246 -0.62 -12.40 22.59
C ALA A 246 -0.07 -11.27 21.69
N ALA A 247 -0.86 -10.60 20.84
CA ALA A 247 -0.29 -9.58 19.94
C ALA A 247 0.30 -8.35 20.66
N VAL A 248 -0.23 -7.96 21.82
CA VAL A 248 0.25 -6.80 22.59
C VAL A 248 1.44 -7.16 23.51
N ALA A 249 1.49 -8.41 23.99
CA ALA A 249 2.57 -8.90 24.84
C ALA A 249 3.86 -9.21 24.04
N GLU A 250 3.72 -9.67 22.79
CA GLU A 250 4.86 -10.09 21.97
C GLU A 250 5.71 -8.91 21.49
N TYR A 251 5.13 -7.74 21.22
CA TYR A 251 5.88 -6.52 20.92
C TYR A 251 6.72 -6.04 22.12
N GLY A 252 6.16 -6.12 23.34
CA GLY A 252 6.90 -5.84 24.57
C GLY A 252 8.05 -6.84 24.82
N ALA A 253 7.81 -8.12 24.54
CA ALA A 253 8.79 -9.19 24.72
C ALA A 253 9.96 -9.13 23.71
N ARG A 254 9.69 -8.84 22.43
CA ARG A 254 10.71 -8.67 21.38
C ARG A 254 11.63 -7.47 21.63
N ARG A 255 11.16 -6.45 22.35
CA ARG A 255 11.98 -5.30 22.79
C ARG A 255 12.90 -5.66 23.97
N ALA A 256 12.47 -6.55 24.85
CA ALA A 256 13.26 -6.99 26.00
C ALA A 256 14.40 -7.94 25.61
N SER A 257 14.19 -8.82 24.63
CA SER A 257 15.19 -9.79 24.18
C SER A 257 16.31 -9.21 23.30
N ARG A 258 16.13 -8.00 22.74
CA ARG A 258 17.14 -7.28 21.93
C ARG A 258 17.98 -6.27 22.74
N ARG A 259 17.75 -6.17 24.06
CA ARG A 259 18.56 -5.37 25.00
C ARG A 259 19.43 -6.23 25.91
N GLY A 260 19.52 -7.53 25.65
CA GLY A 260 20.43 -8.48 26.32
C GLY A 260 21.66 -8.76 25.48
#